data_AF-A0A161MPN1-F1
#
_entry.id   AF-A0A161MPN1-F1
#
_cell.length_a   1.000
_cell.length_b   1.000
_cell.length_c   1.000
_cell.angle_alpha   90.00
_cell.angle_beta   90.00
_cell.angle_gamma   90.00
#
_symmetry.space_group_name_H-M   'P 1'
#
loop_
_entity.id
_entity.type
_entity.pdbx_description
1 polymer ?
#
loop_
_entity_poly.entity_id
_entity_poly.type
_entity_poly.pdbx_seq_one_letter_code
_entity_poly.pdbx_strand_id
1 'polypeptide(L)'
;AAITRKKYKELNDELDTETKGEPSLLAEVEKLQRDVDQARTRAQLTTHSSDVLHSQVKSLESAIADKKRQVERLVAEMKEANLQSLAAAPSDELKLLLEGPHKPGSVRRMIGSPRQLENAVPTSKNPHGVWV
;
A
#
# COMPACT_ATOMS: atom_id res chain seq x y z
N ALA A 1 34.32 -32.24 -73.94
CA ALA A 1 35.11 -32.81 -72.82
C ALA A 1 35.55 -31.78 -71.78
N ALA A 2 36.18 -30.66 -72.15
CA ALA A 2 36.66 -29.65 -71.18
C ALA A 2 35.53 -28.89 -70.46
N ILE A 3 34.49 -28.48 -71.20
CA ILE A 3 33.31 -27.76 -70.66
C ILE A 3 32.58 -28.62 -69.62
N THR A 4 32.42 -29.91 -69.91
CA THR A 4 31.76 -30.88 -69.01
C THR A 4 32.54 -31.06 -67.72
N ARG A 5 33.88 -31.13 -67.79
CA ARG A 5 34.75 -31.21 -66.61
C ARG A 5 34.71 -29.95 -65.75
N LYS A 6 34.69 -28.77 -66.37
CA LYS A 6 34.57 -27.49 -65.66
C LYS A 6 33.25 -27.41 -64.88
N LYS A 7 32.14 -27.77 -65.53
CA LYS A 7 30.81 -27.77 -64.92
C LYS A 7 30.66 -28.78 -63.78
N TYR A 8 31.32 -29.93 -63.90
CA TYR A 8 31.37 -30.93 -62.81
C TYR A 8 32.14 -30.41 -61.59
N LYS A 9 33.21 -29.65 -61.82
CA LYS A 9 34.00 -29.06 -60.74
C LYS A 9 33.22 -27.96 -60.01
N GLU A 10 32.54 -27.09 -60.76
CA GLU A 10 31.68 -26.04 -60.19
C GLU A 10 30.55 -26.65 -59.31
N LEU A 11 29.87 -27.68 -59.80
CA LEU A 11 28.84 -28.41 -59.02
C LEU A 11 29.40 -29.04 -57.74
N ASN A 12 30.63 -29.57 -57.79
CA ASN A 12 31.27 -30.17 -56.62
C ASN A 12 31.68 -29.10 -55.59
N ASP A 13 32.18 -27.96 -56.06
CA ASP A 13 32.53 -26.83 -55.19
C ASP A 13 31.27 -26.24 -54.52
N GLU A 14 30.15 -26.16 -55.24
CA GLU A 14 28.84 -25.73 -54.70
C GLU A 14 28.32 -26.71 -53.63
N LEU A 15 28.34 -28.01 -53.91
CA LEU A 15 27.95 -29.06 -52.96
C LEU A 15 28.84 -29.04 -51.70
N ASP A 16 30.14 -28.82 -51.86
CA ASP A 16 31.10 -28.69 -50.74
C ASP A 16 30.82 -27.43 -49.91
N THR A 17 30.27 -26.37 -50.50
CA THR A 17 29.89 -25.16 -49.75
C THR A 17 28.60 -25.33 -48.97
N GLU A 18 27.59 -26.00 -49.55
CA GLU A 18 26.34 -26.32 -48.84
C GLU A 18 26.58 -27.27 -47.67
N THR A 19 27.30 -28.38 -47.90
CA THR A 19 27.61 -29.38 -46.86
C THR A 19 28.47 -28.82 -45.72
N LYS A 20 29.29 -27.79 -45.97
CA LYS A 20 30.03 -27.09 -44.90
C LYS A 20 29.16 -26.12 -44.10
N GLY A 21 28.06 -25.62 -44.68
CA GLY A 21 27.12 -24.72 -44.01
C GLY A 21 26.12 -25.44 -43.10
N GLU A 22 25.69 -26.64 -43.47
CA GLU A 22 24.79 -27.51 -42.69
C GLU A 22 25.20 -27.74 -41.22
N PRO A 23 26.46 -28.10 -40.88
CA PRO A 23 26.85 -28.31 -39.48
C PRO A 23 26.80 -27.04 -38.64
N SER A 24 27.04 -25.87 -39.23
CA SER A 24 26.92 -24.57 -38.55
C SER A 24 25.46 -24.26 -38.23
N LEU A 25 24.55 -24.52 -39.18
CA LEU A 25 23.11 -24.35 -38.98
C LEU A 25 22.58 -25.30 -37.89
N LEU A 26 23.01 -26.57 -37.90
CA LEU A 26 22.64 -27.53 -36.86
C LEU A 26 23.10 -27.07 -35.48
N ALA A 27 24.33 -26.56 -35.35
CA ALA A 27 24.84 -26.04 -34.08
C ALA A 27 24.04 -24.82 -33.59
N GLU A 28 23.63 -23.92 -34.48
CA GLU A 28 22.80 -22.77 -34.12
C GLU A 28 21.38 -23.21 -33.71
N VAL A 29 20.80 -24.20 -34.40
CA VAL A 29 19.50 -24.79 -34.02
C VAL A 29 19.58 -25.44 -32.63
N GLU A 30 20.63 -26.21 -32.34
CA GLU A 30 20.83 -26.80 -31.01
C GLU A 30 21.01 -25.75 -29.92
N LYS A 31 21.67 -24.63 -30.23
CA LYS A 31 21.81 -23.50 -29.31
C LYS A 31 20.46 -22.84 -29.06
N LEU A 32 19.70 -22.52 -30.10
CA LEU A 32 18.37 -21.94 -29.99
C LEU A 32 17.42 -22.85 -29.20
N GLN A 33 17.49 -24.17 -29.42
CA GLN A 33 16.70 -25.13 -28.66
C GLN A 33 17.00 -25.06 -27.16
N ARG A 34 18.30 -25.01 -26.78
CA ARG A 34 18.71 -24.85 -25.38
C ARG A 34 18.23 -23.52 -24.79
N ASP A 35 18.30 -22.44 -25.55
CA ASP A 35 17.84 -21.12 -25.11
C ASP A 35 16.32 -21.09 -24.89
N VAL A 36 15.56 -21.74 -25.76
CA VAL A 36 14.10 -21.91 -25.62
C VAL A 36 13.75 -22.73 -24.38
N ASP A 37 14.44 -23.84 -24.14
CA ASP A 37 14.18 -24.68 -22.96
C ASP A 37 14.54 -23.95 -21.66
N GLN A 38 15.62 -23.17 -21.66
CA GLN A 38 15.98 -22.32 -20.53
C GLN A 38 14.92 -21.23 -20.30
N ALA A 39 14.48 -20.54 -21.35
CA ALA A 39 13.45 -19.51 -21.26
C ALA A 39 12.11 -20.08 -20.74
N ARG A 40 11.73 -21.27 -21.21
CA ARG A 40 10.55 -22.00 -20.74
C ARG A 40 10.63 -22.31 -19.26
N THR A 41 11.77 -22.84 -18.80
CA THR A 41 11.98 -23.16 -17.38
C THR A 41 11.90 -21.90 -16.51
N ARG A 42 12.51 -20.79 -16.96
CA ARG A 42 12.40 -19.50 -16.27
C ARG A 42 10.97 -18.99 -16.20
N ALA A 43 10.21 -19.08 -17.29
CA ALA A 43 8.80 -18.67 -17.31
C ALA A 43 7.95 -19.51 -16.33
N GLN A 44 8.20 -20.83 -16.23
CA GLN A 44 7.54 -21.69 -15.26
C GLN A 44 7.86 -21.33 -13.81
N LEU A 45 9.12 -21.00 -13.50
CA LEU A 45 9.50 -20.54 -12.16
C LEU A 45 8.86 -19.19 -11.82
N THR A 46 8.83 -18.25 -12.77
CA THR A 46 8.21 -16.94 -12.59
C THR A 46 6.71 -17.06 -12.36
N THR A 47 6.01 -17.88 -13.15
CA THR A 47 4.57 -18.12 -12.98
C THR A 47 4.27 -18.75 -11.62
N HIS A 48 5.02 -19.79 -11.24
CA HIS A 48 4.88 -20.40 -9.92
C HIS A 48 5.11 -19.41 -8.77
N SER A 49 6.15 -18.58 -8.85
CA SER A 49 6.42 -17.53 -7.88
C SER A 49 5.28 -16.51 -7.80
N SER A 50 4.73 -16.11 -8.95
CA SER A 50 3.58 -15.21 -9.02
C SER A 50 2.35 -15.80 -8.35
N ASP A 51 2.07 -17.09 -8.54
CA ASP A 51 0.93 -17.77 -7.93
C ASP A 51 1.06 -17.83 -6.40
N VAL A 52 2.27 -18.12 -5.91
CA VAL A 52 2.57 -18.12 -4.47
C VAL A 52 2.37 -16.73 -3.88
N LEU A 53 2.92 -15.69 -4.51
CA LEU A 53 2.75 -14.31 -4.07
C LEU A 53 1.28 -13.89 -4.08
N HIS A 54 0.53 -14.25 -5.12
CA HIS A 54 -0.90 -13.95 -5.20
C HIS A 54 -1.68 -14.59 -4.04
N SER A 55 -1.39 -15.86 -3.72
CA SER A 55 -1.99 -16.54 -2.58
C SER A 55 -1.66 -15.88 -1.24
N GLN A 56 -0.39 -15.48 -1.05
CA GLN A 56 0.05 -14.77 0.17
C GLN A 56 -0.65 -13.42 0.33
N VAL A 57 -0.75 -12.64 -0.75
CA VAL A 57 -1.46 -11.35 -0.73
C VAL A 57 -2.92 -11.55 -0.31
N LYS A 58 -3.63 -12.49 -0.94
CA LYS A 58 -5.02 -12.79 -0.59
C LYS A 58 -5.19 -13.21 0.87
N SER A 59 -4.26 -14.01 1.40
CA SER A 59 -4.26 -14.41 2.81
C SER A 59 -4.07 -13.20 3.74
N LEU A 60 -3.15 -12.29 3.41
CA LEU A 60 -2.89 -11.08 4.19
C LEU A 60 -4.09 -10.13 4.14
N GLU A 61 -4.71 -9.96 2.99
CA GLU A 61 -5.92 -9.14 2.83
C GLU A 61 -7.07 -9.65 3.71
N SER A 62 -7.28 -10.97 3.75
CA SER A 62 -8.27 -11.59 4.65
C SER A 62 -7.93 -11.32 6.11
N ALA A 63 -6.68 -11.51 6.52
CA ALA A 63 -6.25 -11.26 7.89
C ALA A 63 -6.42 -9.79 8.30
N ILE A 64 -6.14 -8.84 7.40
CA ILE A 64 -6.35 -7.42 7.61
C ILE A 64 -7.85 -7.12 7.77
N ALA A 65 -8.71 -7.68 6.91
CA ALA A 65 -10.16 -7.49 7.01
C ALA A 65 -10.70 -7.99 8.36
N ASP A 66 -10.25 -9.14 8.83
CA ASP A 66 -10.65 -9.69 10.13
C ASP A 66 -10.14 -8.83 11.29
N LYS A 67 -8.92 -8.30 11.19
CA LYS A 67 -8.37 -7.39 12.19
C LYS A 67 -9.12 -6.06 12.24
N LYS A 68 -9.54 -5.50 11.10
CA LYS A 68 -10.41 -4.31 11.06
C LYS A 68 -11.72 -4.56 11.80
N ARG A 69 -12.39 -5.69 11.53
CA ARG A 69 -13.61 -6.09 12.24
C ARG A 69 -13.41 -6.28 13.73
N GLN A 70 -12.24 -6.81 14.16
CA GLN A 70 -11.89 -6.91 15.58
C GLN A 70 -11.77 -5.53 16.23
N VAL A 71 -11.07 -4.58 15.58
CA VAL A 71 -10.92 -3.22 16.08
C VAL A 71 -12.27 -2.52 16.20
N GLU A 72 -13.14 -2.63 15.19
CA GLU A 72 -14.48 -2.04 15.22
C GLU A 72 -15.31 -2.58 16.39
N ARG A 73 -15.26 -3.89 16.64
CA ARG A 73 -15.92 -4.51 17.80
C ARG A 73 -15.37 -3.99 19.12
N LEU A 74 -14.04 -3.95 19.29
CA LEU A 74 -13.42 -3.44 20.51
C LEU A 74 -13.76 -1.96 20.76
N VAL A 75 -13.84 -1.15 19.70
CA VAL A 75 -14.27 0.25 19.82
C VAL A 75 -15.73 0.34 20.30
N ALA A 76 -16.62 -0.51 19.78
CA ALA A 76 -18.00 -0.56 20.22
C ALA A 76 -18.12 -1.01 21.69
N GLU A 77 -17.42 -2.07 22.07
CA GLU A 77 -17.38 -2.60 23.44
C GLU A 77 -16.83 -1.56 24.43
N MET A 78 -15.75 -0.86 24.07
CA MET A 78 -15.16 0.19 24.91
C MET A 78 -16.12 1.38 25.07
N LYS A 79 -16.83 1.79 24.00
CA LYS A 79 -17.85 2.84 24.09
C LYS A 79 -18.98 2.44 25.02
N GLU A 80 -19.46 1.21 24.90
CA GLU A 80 -20.53 0.67 25.74
C GLU A 80 -20.10 0.61 27.21
N ALA A 81 -18.92 0.07 27.50
CA ALA A 81 -18.37 0.03 28.85
C ALA A 81 -18.21 1.43 29.46
N ASN A 82 -17.76 2.41 28.67
CA ASN A 82 -17.68 3.81 29.11
C ASN A 82 -19.07 4.40 29.43
N LEU A 83 -20.08 4.14 28.58
CA LEU A 83 -21.44 4.60 28.82
C LEU A 83 -22.04 3.98 30.08
N GLN A 84 -21.85 2.67 30.29
CA GLN A 84 -22.29 1.97 31.50
C GLN A 84 -21.60 2.53 32.75
N SER A 85 -20.29 2.81 32.69
CA SER A 85 -19.56 3.42 33.79
C SER A 85 -20.06 4.83 34.11
N LEU A 86 -20.35 5.65 33.09
CA LEU A 86 -20.91 6.99 33.28
C LEU A 86 -22.33 6.96 33.85
N ALA A 87 -23.15 5.99 33.43
CA ALA A 87 -24.50 5.81 33.96
C ALA A 87 -24.52 5.35 35.42
N ALA A 88 -23.50 4.58 35.84
CA ALA A 88 -23.34 4.14 37.22
C ALA A 88 -22.66 5.18 38.13
N ALA A 89 -22.05 6.22 37.58
CA ALA A 89 -21.30 7.21 38.34
C ALA A 89 -22.24 8.13 39.17
N PRO A 90 -21.90 8.42 40.45
CA PRO A 90 -22.62 9.41 41.24
C PRO A 90 -22.62 10.80 40.59
N SER A 91 -23.70 11.57 40.79
CA SER A 91 -23.86 12.89 40.16
C SER A 91 -22.75 13.89 40.52
N ASP A 92 -22.10 13.75 41.68
CA ASP A 92 -21.02 14.63 42.10
C ASP A 92 -19.70 14.33 41.39
N GLU A 93 -19.43 13.06 41.04
CA GLU A 93 -18.27 12.67 40.21
C GLU A 93 -18.45 13.10 38.75
N LEU A 94 -19.68 13.01 38.24
CA LEU A 94 -20.05 13.50 36.91
C LEU A 94 -19.83 15.01 36.77
N LYS A 95 -20.18 15.81 37.80
CA LYS A 95 -19.92 17.27 37.81
C LYS A 95 -18.43 17.57 37.76
N LEU A 96 -17.61 16.85 38.53
CA LEU A 96 -16.15 17.04 38.53
C LEU A 96 -15.51 16.71 37.18
N LEU A 97 -16.02 15.68 36.50
CA LEU A 97 -15.59 15.31 35.14
C LEU A 97 -16.00 16.35 34.09
N LEU A 98 -17.21 16.92 34.18
CA LEU A 98 -17.72 17.90 33.22
C LEU A 98 -17.17 19.31 33.43
N GLU A 99 -16.99 19.73 34.69
CA GLU A 99 -16.54 21.08 35.05
C GLU A 99 -15.01 21.18 35.15
N GLY A 100 -14.31 20.04 35.23
CA GLY A 100 -12.87 19.95 35.40
C GLY A 100 -12.42 20.29 36.84
N PRO A 101 -11.12 20.17 37.15
CA PRO A 101 -10.61 20.52 38.47
C PRO A 101 -10.82 22.02 38.71
N HIS A 102 -11.70 22.35 39.66
CA HIS A 102 -11.94 23.73 40.04
C HIS A 102 -10.63 24.31 40.60
N LYS A 103 -9.95 25.17 39.83
CA LYS A 103 -8.77 25.89 40.35
C LYS A 103 -9.23 26.70 41.58
N PRO A 104 -8.60 26.52 42.75
CA PRO A 104 -8.90 27.34 43.92
C PRO A 104 -8.66 28.81 43.55
N GLY A 105 -9.69 29.65 43.64
CA GLY A 105 -9.63 31.10 43.37
C GLY A 105 -10.35 31.60 42.11
N SER A 106 -10.85 30.74 41.22
CA SER A 106 -11.64 31.19 40.07
C SER A 106 -13.13 31.29 40.41
N VAL A 107 -13.53 32.36 41.11
CA VAL A 107 -14.95 32.68 41.44
C VAL A 107 -15.55 33.67 40.43
N ARG A 108 -14.80 34.07 39.39
CA ARG A 108 -15.32 35.01 38.40
C ARG A 108 -16.06 34.26 37.30
N ARG A 109 -17.37 34.02 37.53
CA ARG A 109 -18.28 33.61 36.45
C ARG A 109 -18.24 34.69 35.37
N MET A 110 -17.96 34.31 34.12
CA MET A 110 -18.15 35.21 32.99
C MET A 110 -19.64 35.55 32.91
N ILE A 111 -19.98 36.82 33.17
CA ILE A 111 -21.34 37.34 33.01
C ILE A 111 -21.42 37.91 31.59
N GLY A 112 -22.19 37.25 30.73
CA GLY A 112 -22.35 37.63 29.32
C GLY A 112 -21.87 36.55 28.35
N SER A 113 -22.34 36.62 27.11
CA SER A 113 -21.90 35.71 26.04
C SER A 113 -20.50 36.12 25.58
N PRO A 114 -19.53 35.18 25.39
CA PRO A 114 -18.21 35.50 24.87
C PRO A 114 -18.22 36.29 23.55
N ARG A 115 -19.27 36.10 22.74
CA ARG A 115 -19.49 36.84 21.48
C ARG A 115 -19.78 38.33 21.68
N GLN A 116 -20.20 38.75 22.88
CA GLN A 116 -20.43 40.17 23.18
C GLN A 116 -19.13 40.99 23.19
N LEU A 117 -17.97 40.33 23.30
CA LEU A 117 -16.66 40.99 23.19
C LEU A 117 -16.31 41.37 21.75
N GLU A 118 -16.92 40.72 20.76
CA GLU A 118 -16.63 40.95 19.33
C GLU A 118 -17.09 42.34 18.84
N ASN A 119 -18.08 42.94 19.53
CA ASN A 119 -18.61 44.28 19.21
C ASN A 119 -18.31 45.30 20.31
N ALA A 120 -17.39 45.01 21.23
CA ALA A 120 -17.10 45.90 22.36
C ALA A 120 -16.48 47.21 21.88
N VAL A 121 -17.14 48.33 22.18
CA VAL A 121 -16.64 49.67 21.85
C VAL A 121 -15.55 50.08 22.85
N PRO A 122 -14.47 50.75 22.43
CA PRO A 122 -13.46 51.27 23.35
C PRO A 122 -14.08 52.14 24.44
N THR A 123 -13.71 51.88 25.69
CA THR A 123 -14.15 52.66 26.85
C THR A 123 -12.95 53.28 27.55
N SER A 124 -13.16 54.24 28.45
CA SER A 124 -12.07 54.84 29.24
C SER A 124 -11.30 53.84 30.10
N LYS A 125 -11.87 52.65 30.35
CA LYS A 125 -11.25 51.54 31.09
C LYS A 125 -10.74 50.40 30.19
N ASN A 126 -11.06 50.43 28.90
CA ASN A 126 -10.51 49.55 27.88
C ASN A 126 -10.32 50.32 26.55
N PRO A 127 -9.21 51.06 26.41
CA PRO A 127 -8.96 51.96 25.29
C PRO A 127 -8.82 51.25 23.94
N HIS A 128 -8.50 49.96 23.98
CA HIS A 128 -8.22 49.18 22.77
C HIS A 128 -9.37 48.21 22.42
N GLY A 129 -10.41 48.11 23.27
CA GLY A 129 -11.53 47.19 23.07
C GLY A 129 -11.17 45.71 23.23
N VAL A 130 -9.90 45.39 23.49
CA VAL A 130 -9.39 44.02 23.64
C VAL A 130 -9.12 43.76 25.12
N TRP A 131 -9.91 42.86 25.71
CA TRP A 131 -9.62 42.33 27.05
C TRP A 131 -8.74 41.08 26.87
N VAL A 132 -7.54 41.07 27.45
CA VAL A 132 -6.65 39.89 27.52
C VAL A 132 -7.04 39.04 28.73
#